data_AF-A0A4C2ACS3-F1
#
_entry.id   AF-A0A4C2ACS3-F1
#
_cell.length_a   1.000
_cell.length_b   1.000
_cell.length_c   1.000
_cell.angle_alpha   90.00
_cell.angle_beta   90.00
_cell.angle_gamma   90.00
#
_symmetry.space_group_name_H-M   'P 1'
#
loop_
_entity.id
_entity.type
_entity.pdbx_description
1 polymer ?
#
loop_
_entity_poly.entity_id
_entity_poly.type
_entity_poly.pdbx_seq_one_letter_code
_entity_poly.pdbx_strand_id
1 'polypeptide(L)'
;MYLKHEHWRAMIYYDFKVGLSEEQCVPRLQLAFNNEAPSRAVGFRWFREFRNGRNSLQDEEHMGRPVSSDTLENVGRVRKMIEGDNPFTYHMIHYTLGIDLAAVYKVMQDELKMKKKCFSMGFASSHPTPESVKISA
;
A
#
# COMPACT_ATOMS: atom_id res chain seq x y z
N MET A 1 -21.47 25.91 -2.84
CA MET A 1 -21.01 25.63 -1.45
C MET A 1 -20.12 24.40 -1.55
N TYR A 2 -18.90 24.38 -1.02
CA TYR A 2 -17.97 23.26 -1.28
C TYR A 2 -18.18 22.11 -0.29
N LEU A 3 -18.62 20.95 -0.80
CA LEU A 3 -18.84 19.74 0.01
C LEU A 3 -17.67 18.76 -0.13
N LYS A 4 -17.07 18.38 1.00
CA LYS A 4 -16.02 17.38 1.08
C LYS A 4 -16.62 15.98 1.24
N HIS A 5 -15.82 14.95 0.99
CA HIS A 5 -16.23 13.56 1.18
C HIS A 5 -16.75 13.26 2.58
N GLU A 6 -16.18 13.89 3.61
CA GLU A 6 -16.66 13.76 5.00
C GLU A 6 -18.09 14.27 5.19
N HIS A 7 -18.48 15.33 4.49
CA HIS A 7 -19.84 15.87 4.59
C HIS A 7 -20.88 14.88 4.03
N TRP A 8 -20.55 14.21 2.92
CA TRP A 8 -21.40 13.17 2.36
C TRP A 8 -21.60 12.02 3.33
N ARG A 9 -20.53 11.58 4.01
CA ARG A 9 -20.59 10.52 5.01
C ARG A 9 -21.43 10.92 6.21
N ALA A 10 -21.32 12.17 6.66
CA ALA A 10 -22.14 12.69 7.75
C ALA A 10 -23.64 12.67 7.39
N MET A 11 -24.00 13.09 6.17
CA MET A 11 -25.39 13.05 5.70
C MET A 11 -25.92 11.61 5.56
N ILE A 12 -25.11 10.70 5.01
CA ILE A 12 -25.46 9.28 4.92
C ILE A 12 -25.64 8.68 6.32
N TYR A 13 -24.76 9.02 7.27
CA TYR A 13 -24.85 8.55 8.65
C TYR A 13 -26.11 9.07 9.35
N TYR A 14 -26.46 10.34 9.12
CA TYR A 14 -27.72 10.90 9.61
C TYR A 14 -28.92 10.12 9.08
N ASP A 15 -29.00 9.90 7.76
CA ASP A 15 -30.10 9.15 7.15
C ASP A 15 -30.18 7.71 7.69
N PHE A 16 -29.02 7.05 7.88
CA PHE A 16 -28.94 5.75 8.53
C PHE A 16 -29.49 5.78 9.97
N LYS A 17 -29.16 6.80 10.76
CA LYS A 17 -29.65 6.95 12.15
C LYS A 17 -31.15 7.24 12.24
N VAL A 18 -31.70 7.90 11.23
CA VAL A 18 -33.15 8.15 11.10
C VAL A 18 -33.90 6.89 10.64
N GLY A 19 -33.18 5.84 10.22
CA GLY A 19 -33.76 4.57 9.81
C GLY A 19 -34.19 4.52 8.33
N LEU A 20 -33.66 5.42 7.50
CA LEU A 20 -33.86 5.36 6.05
C LEU A 20 -33.10 4.17 5.45
N SER A 21 -33.65 3.61 4.37
CA SER A 21 -32.95 2.58 3.61
C SER A 21 -31.89 3.17 2.68
N GLU A 22 -30.93 2.35 2.26
CA GLU A 22 -29.89 2.77 1.33
C GLU A 22 -30.47 3.20 -0.04
N GLU A 23 -31.56 2.56 -0.46
CA GLU A 23 -32.32 2.91 -1.68
C GLU A 23 -33.03 4.26 -1.58
N GLN A 24 -33.31 4.75 -0.37
CA GLN A 24 -33.96 6.04 -0.14
C GLN A 24 -32.96 7.18 0.02
N CYS A 25 -31.84 6.91 0.71
CA CYS A 25 -30.81 7.93 0.99
C CYS A 25 -30.18 8.49 -0.30
N VAL A 26 -29.71 7.62 -1.20
CA VAL A 26 -28.98 8.09 -2.39
C VAL A 26 -29.85 8.96 -3.30
N PRO A 27 -31.08 8.58 -3.68
CA PRO A 27 -31.94 9.44 -4.48
C PRO A 27 -32.29 10.76 -3.77
N ARG A 28 -32.43 10.75 -2.44
CA ARG A 28 -32.67 11.96 -1.66
C ARG A 28 -31.49 12.92 -1.71
N LEU A 29 -30.26 12.42 -1.57
CA LEU A 29 -29.04 13.22 -1.72
C LEU A 29 -28.90 13.75 -3.16
N GLN A 30 -29.20 12.92 -4.16
CA GLN A 30 -29.19 13.33 -5.57
C GLN A 30 -30.25 14.39 -5.87
N LEU A 31 -31.44 14.30 -5.26
CA LEU A 31 -32.49 15.31 -5.41
C LEU A 31 -32.07 16.67 -4.83
N ALA A 32 -31.37 16.66 -3.70
CA ALA A 32 -30.92 17.87 -3.02
C ALA A 32 -29.68 18.52 -3.67
N PHE A 33 -28.73 17.71 -4.14
CA PHE A 33 -27.40 18.18 -4.56
C PHE A 33 -27.06 17.87 -6.03
N ASN A 34 -27.96 17.23 -6.77
CA ASN A 34 -27.80 16.87 -8.19
C ASN A 34 -26.46 16.15 -8.45
N ASN A 35 -25.63 16.74 -9.32
CA ASN A 35 -24.35 16.17 -9.76
C ASN A 35 -23.25 16.22 -8.70
N GLU A 36 -23.44 16.97 -7.61
CA GLU A 36 -22.48 17.02 -6.50
C GLU A 36 -22.66 15.83 -5.55
N ALA A 37 -23.83 15.19 -5.55
CA ALA A 37 -24.16 14.09 -4.67
C ALA A 37 -23.24 12.86 -4.90
N PRO A 38 -22.99 12.06 -3.85
CA PRO A 38 -22.21 10.84 -3.98
C PRO A 38 -22.91 9.86 -4.92
N SER A 39 -22.11 9.07 -5.64
CA SER A 39 -22.65 7.99 -6.47
C SER A 39 -23.34 6.94 -5.60
N ARG A 40 -24.26 6.18 -6.21
CA ARG A 40 -24.98 5.10 -5.54
C ARG A 40 -24.04 4.08 -4.89
N ALA A 41 -22.96 3.73 -5.58
CA ALA A 41 -21.95 2.81 -5.05
C ALA A 41 -21.29 3.33 -3.76
N VAL A 42 -20.96 4.62 -3.70
CA VAL A 42 -20.38 5.24 -2.50
C VAL A 42 -21.39 5.26 -1.36
N GLY A 43 -22.63 5.67 -1.62
CA GLY A 43 -23.70 5.67 -0.61
C GLY A 43 -23.92 4.29 0.00
N PHE A 44 -24.05 3.26 -0.84
CA PHE A 44 -24.32 1.88 -0.42
C PHE A 44 -23.14 1.30 0.37
N ARG A 45 -21.90 1.57 -0.07
CA ARG A 45 -20.70 1.18 0.68
C ARG A 45 -20.75 1.74 2.11
N TRP A 46 -21.01 3.03 2.29
CA TRP A 46 -21.07 3.64 3.62
C TRP A 46 -22.23 3.11 4.47
N PHE A 47 -23.40 2.88 3.89
CA PHE A 47 -24.50 2.20 4.58
C PHE A 47 -24.12 0.83 5.11
N ARG A 48 -23.39 0.03 4.32
CA ARG A 48 -22.88 -1.26 4.75
C ARG A 48 -21.87 -1.12 5.90
N GLU A 49 -20.95 -0.17 5.82
CA GLU A 49 -20.00 0.10 6.90
C GLU A 49 -20.71 0.47 8.22
N PHE A 50 -21.73 1.34 8.16
CA PHE A 50 -22.50 1.71 9.36
C PHE A 50 -23.33 0.54 9.92
N ARG A 51 -23.91 -0.30 9.06
CA ARG A 51 -24.55 -1.55 9.47
C ARG A 51 -23.58 -2.51 10.17
N ASN A 52 -22.33 -2.54 9.72
CA ASN A 52 -21.27 -3.34 10.32
C ASN A 52 -20.71 -2.75 11.63
N GLY A 53 -21.29 -1.67 12.15
CA GLY A 53 -20.93 -1.08 13.43
C GLY A 53 -19.85 -0.01 13.37
N ARG A 54 -19.51 0.50 12.17
CA ARG A 54 -18.55 1.60 12.05
C ARG A 54 -19.08 2.88 12.70
N ASN A 55 -18.25 3.53 13.51
CA ASN A 55 -18.61 4.74 14.28
C ASN A 55 -17.82 6.00 13.85
N SER A 56 -16.91 5.89 12.89
CA SER A 56 -16.11 7.00 12.36
C SER A 56 -16.59 7.44 10.97
N LEU A 57 -16.56 8.75 10.73
CA LEU A 57 -16.81 9.36 9.42
C LEU A 57 -15.53 9.55 8.60
N GLN A 58 -14.36 9.42 9.24
CA GLN A 58 -13.09 9.48 8.55
C GLN A 58 -12.83 8.16 7.80
N ASP A 59 -12.07 8.24 6.72
CA ASP A 59 -11.51 7.00 6.19
C ASP A 59 -10.53 6.47 7.22
N GLU A 60 -10.48 5.14 7.38
CA GLU A 60 -9.33 4.53 8.04
C GLU A 60 -8.09 5.05 7.32
N GLU A 61 -7.03 5.36 8.06
CA GLU A 61 -5.73 5.61 7.46
C GLU A 61 -5.44 4.45 6.53
N HIS A 62 -5.58 4.70 5.23
CA HIS A 62 -5.10 3.76 4.25
C HIS A 62 -3.60 3.85 4.40
N MET A 63 -3.02 2.89 5.10
CA MET A 63 -1.67 2.48 4.79
C MET A 63 -1.73 2.11 3.30
N GLY A 64 -1.40 3.07 2.44
CA GLY A 64 -1.09 2.79 1.06
C GLY A 64 0.02 1.73 1.02
N ARG A 65 0.35 1.24 -0.18
CA ARG A 65 1.53 0.40 -0.35
C ARG A 65 2.68 1.05 0.43
N PRO A 66 3.29 0.38 1.42
CA PRO A 66 4.39 0.99 2.13
C PRO A 66 5.42 1.38 1.09
N VAL A 67 5.82 2.65 1.09
CA VAL A 67 7.01 3.11 0.37
C VAL A 67 8.21 2.59 1.17
N SER A 68 8.28 1.28 1.37
CA SER A 68 9.31 0.58 2.13
C SER A 68 10.50 0.22 1.24
N SER A 69 10.71 0.96 0.16
CA SER A 69 11.98 0.87 -0.55
C SER A 69 13.10 1.58 0.19
N ASP A 70 12.76 2.59 1.00
CA ASP A 70 13.73 3.57 1.53
C ASP A 70 13.75 3.61 3.07
N THR A 71 13.29 2.57 3.75
CA THR A 71 13.48 2.51 5.21
C THR A 71 14.98 2.53 5.50
N LEU A 72 15.46 3.41 6.39
CA LEU A 72 16.87 3.51 6.82
C LEU A 72 17.48 2.14 7.15
N GLU A 73 16.68 1.22 7.68
CA GLU A 73 17.05 -0.18 7.93
C GLU A 73 17.49 -0.92 6.65
N ASN A 74 16.69 -0.83 5.57
CA ASN A 74 16.98 -1.46 4.29
C ASN A 74 18.25 -0.87 3.67
N VAL A 75 18.44 0.45 3.77
CA VAL A 75 19.68 1.13 3.34
C VAL A 75 20.90 0.60 4.11
N GLY A 76 20.78 0.45 5.43
CA GLY A 76 21.83 -0.11 6.28
C GLY A 76 22.17 -1.57 5.94
N ARG A 77 21.16 -2.40 5.67
CA ARG A 77 21.33 -3.80 5.29
C ARG A 77 22.00 -3.95 3.93
N VAL A 78 21.63 -3.14 2.94
CA VAL A 78 22.28 -3.10 1.62
C VAL A 78 23.72 -2.60 1.76
N ARG A 79 23.97 -1.54 2.54
CA ARG A 79 25.32 -1.01 2.79
C ARG A 79 26.25 -2.07 3.39
N LYS A 80 25.80 -2.77 4.43
CA LYS A 80 26.58 -3.83 5.09
C LYS A 80 26.93 -4.98 4.13
N MET A 81 26.03 -5.31 3.21
CA MET A 81 26.25 -6.34 2.21
C MET A 81 27.27 -5.93 1.13
N ILE A 82 27.39 -4.62 0.86
CA ILE A 82 28.36 -4.05 -0.08
C ILE A 82 29.75 -3.85 0.57
N GLU A 83 29.79 -3.53 1.86
CA GLU A 83 31.03 -3.36 2.62
C GLU A 83 31.75 -4.69 2.91
N GLY A 84 31.03 -5.82 2.90
CA GLY A 84 31.67 -7.13 2.81
C GLY A 84 32.20 -7.35 1.40
N ASP A 85 33.45 -7.83 1.26
CA ASP A 85 34.18 -8.05 -0.01
C ASP A 85 33.57 -9.11 -0.96
N ASN A 86 32.24 -9.20 -1.04
CA ASN A 86 31.50 -10.13 -1.89
C ASN A 86 31.08 -9.46 -3.20
N PRO A 87 31.27 -10.06 -4.38
CA PRO A 87 30.63 -9.58 -5.60
C PRO A 87 29.11 -9.63 -5.45
N PHE A 88 28.46 -8.47 -5.50
CA PHE A 88 27.00 -8.35 -5.42
C PHE A 88 26.40 -7.93 -6.76
N THR A 89 25.31 -8.59 -7.13
CA THR A 89 24.40 -8.19 -8.20
C THR A 89 23.08 -7.75 -7.57
N TYR A 90 22.32 -6.85 -8.22
CA TYR A 90 21.00 -6.41 -7.76
C TYR A 90 20.09 -7.59 -7.33
N HIS A 91 20.08 -8.67 -8.12
CA HIS A 91 19.34 -9.88 -7.80
C HIS A 91 19.81 -10.58 -6.53
N MET A 92 21.12 -10.62 -6.28
CA MET A 92 21.68 -11.26 -5.08
C MET A 92 21.19 -10.55 -3.81
N ILE A 93 21.17 -9.21 -3.83
CA ILE A 93 20.68 -8.40 -2.72
C ILE A 93 19.18 -8.56 -2.52
N HIS A 94 18.40 -8.56 -3.60
CA HIS A 94 16.96 -8.85 -3.56
C HIS A 94 16.71 -10.21 -2.89
N TYR A 95 17.36 -11.28 -3.35
CA TYR A 95 17.15 -12.62 -2.79
C TYR A 95 17.63 -12.75 -1.35
N THR A 96 18.72 -12.09 -0.99
CA THR A 96 19.31 -12.20 0.36
C THR A 96 18.53 -11.38 1.39
N LEU A 97 18.07 -10.19 1.02
CA LEU A 97 17.39 -9.27 1.94
C LEU A 97 15.86 -9.35 1.86
N GLY A 98 15.30 -10.02 0.85
CA GLY A 98 13.85 -10.07 0.60
C GLY A 98 13.26 -8.71 0.24
N ILE A 99 14.09 -7.79 -0.25
CA ILE A 99 13.69 -6.43 -0.63
C ILE A 99 13.35 -6.41 -2.11
N ASP A 100 12.26 -5.73 -2.48
CA ASP A 100 11.83 -5.57 -3.87
C ASP A 100 12.96 -5.07 -4.78
N LEU A 101 13.05 -5.59 -6.00
CA LEU A 101 14.16 -5.30 -6.90
C LEU A 101 14.20 -3.80 -7.25
N ALA A 102 13.06 -3.13 -7.40
CA ALA A 102 13.00 -1.70 -7.64
C ALA A 102 13.52 -0.90 -6.45
N ALA A 103 13.26 -1.37 -5.23
CA ALA A 103 13.82 -0.78 -4.02
C ALA A 103 15.35 -0.92 -3.95
N VAL A 104 15.88 -2.09 -4.30
CA VAL A 104 17.34 -2.31 -4.37
C VAL A 104 17.98 -1.37 -5.39
N TYR A 105 17.37 -1.19 -6.57
CA TYR A 105 17.85 -0.23 -7.57
C TYR A 105 17.90 1.20 -7.03
N LYS A 106 16.82 1.62 -6.35
CA LYS A 106 16.70 2.96 -5.79
C LYS A 106 17.75 3.23 -4.70
N VAL A 107 17.89 2.33 -3.73
CA VAL A 107 18.90 2.44 -2.66
C VAL A 107 20.32 2.48 -3.23
N MET A 108 20.61 1.65 -4.24
CA MET A 108 21.93 1.63 -4.90
C MET A 108 22.27 2.94 -5.61
N GLN A 109 21.31 3.52 -6.34
CA GLN A 109 21.52 4.72 -7.15
C GLN A 109 21.41 6.01 -6.34
N ASP A 110 20.36 6.15 -5.54
CA ASP A 110 20.02 7.41 -4.89
C ASP A 110 20.79 7.57 -3.57
N GLU A 111 20.80 6.53 -2.73
CA GLU A 111 21.39 6.58 -1.38
C GLU A 111 22.89 6.26 -1.37
N LEU A 112 23.30 5.26 -2.16
CA LEU A 112 24.69 4.79 -2.19
C LEU A 112 25.51 5.35 -3.35
N LYS A 113 24.87 6.04 -4.31
CA LYS A 113 25.50 6.69 -5.48
C LYS A 113 26.49 5.79 -6.22
N MET A 114 26.18 4.49 -6.29
CA MET A 114 27.08 3.49 -6.85
C MET A 114 27.06 3.56 -8.38
N LYS A 115 28.22 3.80 -8.99
CA LYS A 115 28.39 3.65 -10.44
C LYS A 115 28.53 2.16 -10.78
N LYS A 116 27.86 1.69 -11.84
CA LYS A 116 27.96 0.30 -12.32
C LYS A 116 29.43 -0.11 -12.45
N LYS A 117 29.89 -1.04 -11.62
CA LYS A 117 31.14 -1.76 -11.88
C LYS A 117 30.83 -2.88 -12.88
N CYS A 118 31.35 -2.77 -14.09
CA CYS A 118 31.27 -3.86 -15.06
C CYS A 118 32.16 -5.01 -14.57
N PHE A 119 31.57 -6.02 -13.96
CA PHE A 119 32.22 -7.31 -13.79
C PHE A 119 31.77 -8.20 -14.95
N SER A 120 32.73 -8.71 -15.73
CA SER A 120 32.49 -9.73 -16.74
C SER A 120 31.97 -10.99 -16.05
N MET A 121 30.66 -11.23 -16.11
CA MET A 121 30.06 -12.44 -15.56
C MET A 121 30.44 -13.66 -16.41
N GLY A 122 31.28 -14.53 -15.88
CA GLY A 122 31.25 -15.94 -16.21
C GLY A 122 29.99 -16.54 -15.58
N PHE A 123 29.04 -16.99 -16.42
CA PHE A 123 27.83 -17.66 -15.96
C PHE A 123 28.18 -19.02 -15.34
N ALA A 124 28.13 -19.12 -14.01
CA ALA A 124 28.00 -20.40 -13.32
C ALA A 124 26.64 -20.41 -12.63
N SER A 125 25.66 -21.04 -13.27
CA SER A 125 24.35 -21.31 -12.68
C SER A 125 24.51 -22.34 -11.56
N SER A 126 24.40 -21.89 -10.32
CA SER A 126 24.03 -22.75 -9.20
C SER A 126 23.06 -21.96 -8.32
N HIS A 127 21.77 -22.15 -8.57
CA HIS A 127 20.71 -21.69 -7.69
C HIS A 127 20.64 -22.63 -6.47
N PRO A 128 20.79 -22.15 -5.23
CA PRO A 128 20.33 -22.89 -4.07
C PRO A 128 18.82 -22.63 -3.89
N THR A 129 18.04 -23.70 -3.90
CA THR A 129 16.62 -23.68 -3.50
C THR A 129 16.51 -23.46 -1.99
N PRO A 130 15.62 -22.59 -1.50
CA PRO A 130 15.40 -22.45 -0.06
C PRO A 130 14.68 -23.68 0.50
N GLU A 131 15.37 -24.41 1.38
CA GLU A 131 14.81 -25.51 2.17
C GLU A 131 13.74 -25.01 3.15
N SER A 132 12.53 -25.57 2.98
CA SER A 132 11.62 -26.07 4.01
C SER A 132 11.66 -25.43 5.42
N VAL A 133 10.78 -24.45 5.67
CA VAL A 133 10.25 -24.21 7.03
C VAL A 133 9.19 -25.28 7.30
N LYS A 134 9.59 -26.32 8.04
CA LYS A 134 8.66 -27.29 8.64
C LYS A 134 7.89 -26.59 9.76
N ILE A 135 6.59 -26.37 9.55
CA ILE A 135 5.65 -26.18 10.64
C ILE A 135 5.26 -27.59 11.10
N SER A 136 5.62 -27.94 12.34
CA SER A 136 5.18 -29.16 12.99
C SER A 136 4.10 -28.81 14.01
N ALA A 137 2.93 -29.41 13.80
CA ALA A 137 1.76 -29.66 14.67
C ALA A 137 1.25 -28.52 15.56
#